data_AF-A0A2E6GF76-F1
#
_entry.id   AF-A0A2E6GF76-F1
#
_cell.length_a   1.000
_cell.length_b   1.000
_cell.length_c   1.000
_cell.angle_alpha   90.00
_cell.angle_beta   90.00
_cell.angle_gamma   90.00
#
_symmetry.space_group_name_H-M   'P 1'
#
loop_
_entity.id
_entity.type
_entity.pdbx_description
1 polymer ?
#
loop_
_entity_poly.entity_id
_entity_poly.type
_entity_poly.pdbx_seq_one_letter_code
_entity_poly.pdbx_strand_id
1 'polypeptide(L)'
;MPEKTLSDIFRNNFPSRKKQSLQKRLNDDEKRFILWAILEGWSSKRISETLKVNIITIQRFKSQYKNTPSVLLNLNLIKMTSRIPRNEYVCLICGKYIVEENTAQNHLIEHFINTENKNPQKIKSKPQISKWVEEL
;
A
#
# COMPACT_ATOMS: atom_id res chain seq x y z
N MET A 1 -11.30 8.88 13.98
CA MET A 1 -11.55 7.78 13.04
C MET A 1 -10.20 7.29 12.56
N PRO A 2 -9.89 6.00 12.68
CA PRO A 2 -8.66 5.42 12.14
C PRO A 2 -8.64 5.62 10.62
N GLU A 3 -7.47 5.93 10.07
CA GLU A 3 -7.28 6.06 8.63
C GLU A 3 -7.47 4.68 7.97
N LYS A 4 -8.21 4.64 6.87
CA LYS A 4 -8.49 3.38 6.15
C LYS A 4 -7.22 2.90 5.46
N THR A 5 -6.80 1.67 5.76
CA THR A 5 -5.68 1.02 5.07
C THR A 5 -6.09 0.60 3.66
N LEU A 6 -5.12 0.27 2.81
CA LEU A 6 -5.39 -0.31 1.49
C LEU A 6 -6.21 -1.61 1.60
N SER A 7 -5.98 -2.39 2.67
CA SER A 7 -6.79 -3.57 2.96
C SER A 7 -8.25 -3.21 3.22
N ASP A 8 -8.52 -2.14 3.98
CA ASP A 8 -9.90 -1.69 4.23
C ASP A 8 -10.59 -1.19 2.97
N ILE A 9 -9.81 -0.63 2.03
CA ILE A 9 -10.32 -0.10 0.76
C ILE A 9 -10.60 -1.22 -0.23
N PHE A 10 -9.64 -2.13 -0.46
CA PHE A 10 -9.68 -3.06 -1.59
C PHE A 10 -10.16 -4.47 -1.25
N ARG A 11 -10.21 -4.87 0.03
CA ARG A 11 -10.61 -6.24 0.40
C ARG A 11 -11.98 -6.64 -0.14
N ASN A 12 -12.91 -5.69 -0.27
CA ASN A 12 -14.27 -5.93 -0.78
C ASN A 12 -14.66 -5.05 -1.99
N ASN A 13 -13.76 -4.18 -2.48
CA ASN A 13 -14.09 -3.24 -3.56
C ASN A 13 -12.93 -3.17 -4.56
N PHE A 14 -13.01 -4.00 -5.60
CA PHE A 14 -11.97 -4.05 -6.63
C PHE A 14 -12.20 -2.98 -7.69
N PRO A 15 -11.20 -2.13 -7.97
CA PRO A 15 -11.30 -1.20 -9.09
C PRO A 15 -11.37 -1.98 -10.41
N SER A 16 -12.28 -1.59 -11.29
CA SER A 16 -12.38 -2.14 -12.65
C SER A 16 -12.49 -1.01 -13.66
N ARG A 17 -11.69 -1.07 -14.73
CA ARG A 17 -11.76 -0.07 -15.80
C ARG A 17 -13.07 -0.20 -16.59
N LYS A 18 -13.70 0.95 -16.87
CA LYS A 18 -14.74 1.07 -17.89
C LYS A 18 -14.10 0.95 -19.28
N LYS A 19 -14.79 0.36 -20.27
CA LYS A 19 -14.25 0.05 -21.61
C LYS A 19 -13.55 1.24 -22.31
N GLN A 20 -13.97 2.48 -22.04
CA GLN A 20 -13.43 3.70 -22.63
C GLN A 20 -12.07 4.16 -22.06
N SER A 21 -11.62 3.64 -20.91
CA SER A 21 -10.34 4.04 -20.28
C SER A 21 -9.19 3.06 -20.50
N LEU A 22 -9.40 2.00 -21.30
CA LEU A 22 -8.43 0.91 -21.49
C LEU A 22 -7.08 1.38 -22.08
N GLN A 23 -7.07 2.48 -22.84
CA GLN A 23 -5.87 3.05 -23.46
C GLN A 23 -5.13 4.09 -22.59
N LYS A 24 -5.68 4.49 -21.43
CA LYS A 24 -5.04 5.47 -20.54
C LYS A 24 -3.98 4.81 -19.64
N ARG A 25 -2.93 5.57 -19.29
CA ARG A 25 -1.93 5.19 -18.27
C ARG A 25 -2.60 4.76 -16.96
N LEU A 26 -1.90 3.97 -16.14
CA LEU A 26 -2.40 3.60 -14.80
C LEU A 26 -2.65 4.86 -13.97
N ASN A 27 -3.85 4.97 -13.40
CA ASN A 27 -4.14 6.01 -12.42
C ASN A 27 -3.57 5.61 -11.04
N ASP A 28 -3.58 6.53 -10.08
CA ASP A 28 -2.92 6.29 -8.80
C ASP A 28 -3.65 5.24 -7.96
N ASP A 29 -4.98 5.13 -8.04
CA ASP A 29 -5.74 4.09 -7.35
C ASP A 29 -5.47 2.69 -7.92
N GLU A 30 -5.29 2.58 -9.23
CA GLU A 30 -4.89 1.34 -9.89
C GLU A 30 -3.47 0.95 -9.48
N LYS A 31 -2.54 1.91 -9.38
CA LYS A 31 -1.18 1.66 -8.87
C LYS A 31 -1.21 1.19 -7.42
N ARG A 32 -1.99 1.85 -6.56
CA ARG A 32 -2.20 1.44 -5.16
C ARG A 32 -2.80 0.04 -5.06
N PHE A 33 -3.78 -0.28 -5.91
CA PHE A 33 -4.36 -1.62 -5.99
C PHE A 33 -3.33 -2.67 -6.39
N ILE A 34 -2.50 -2.39 -7.40
CA ILE A 34 -1.41 -3.30 -7.82
C ILE A 34 -0.46 -3.54 -6.65
N LEU A 35 -0.05 -2.50 -5.92
CA LEU A 35 0.83 -2.64 -4.76
C LEU A 35 0.20 -3.48 -3.65
N TRP A 36 -1.06 -3.21 -3.30
CA TRP A 36 -1.81 -4.02 -2.34
C TRP A 36 -1.89 -5.48 -2.78
N ALA A 37 -2.27 -5.75 -4.03
CA ALA A 37 -2.41 -7.10 -4.54
C ALA A 37 -1.08 -7.88 -4.54
N ILE A 38 0.05 -7.20 -4.76
CA ILE A 38 1.38 -7.80 -4.66
C ILE A 38 1.68 -8.23 -3.23
N LEU A 39 1.35 -7.40 -2.24
CA LEU A 39 1.54 -7.73 -0.82
C LEU A 39 0.62 -8.87 -0.36
N GLU A 40 -0.57 -8.98 -0.96
CA GLU A 40 -1.48 -10.13 -0.78
C GLU A 40 -1.04 -11.39 -1.56
N GLY A 41 0.09 -11.34 -2.27
CA GLY A 41 0.63 -12.48 -3.01
C GLY A 41 -0.10 -12.79 -4.32
N TRP A 42 -0.83 -11.85 -4.90
CA TRP A 42 -1.55 -12.07 -6.16
C TRP A 42 -0.58 -12.16 -7.34
N SER A 43 -0.90 -13.07 -8.27
CA SER A 43 -0.17 -13.19 -9.53
C SER A 43 -0.44 -11.99 -10.45
N SER A 44 0.54 -11.65 -11.29
CA SER A 44 0.37 -10.57 -12.29
C SER A 44 -0.80 -10.83 -13.24
N LYS A 45 -1.11 -12.11 -13.51
CA LYS A 45 -2.26 -12.53 -14.33
C LYS A 45 -3.59 -12.19 -13.65
N ARG A 46 -3.75 -12.53 -12.37
CA ARG A 46 -4.95 -12.20 -11.59
C ARG A 46 -5.18 -10.69 -11.52
N ILE A 47 -4.12 -9.91 -11.30
CA ILE A 47 -4.20 -8.45 -11.25
C ILE A 47 -4.61 -7.89 -12.63
N SER A 48 -4.04 -8.43 -13.70
CA SER A 48 -4.36 -8.06 -15.11
C SER A 48 -5.83 -8.28 -15.42
N GLU A 49 -6.37 -9.45 -15.08
CA GLU A 49 -7.78 -9.80 -15.28
C GLU A 49 -8.71 -8.89 -14.47
N THR A 50 -8.37 -8.61 -13.21
CA THR A 50 -9.19 -7.78 -12.32
C THR A 50 -9.29 -6.33 -12.82
N LEU A 51 -8.14 -5.72 -13.13
CA LEU A 51 -8.08 -4.34 -13.60
C LEU A 51 -8.45 -4.19 -15.08
N LYS A 52 -8.52 -5.30 -15.84
CA LYS A 52 -8.64 -5.32 -17.30
C LYS A 52 -7.52 -4.52 -17.98
N VAL A 53 -6.30 -4.67 -17.50
CA VAL A 53 -5.09 -4.04 -18.07
C VAL A 53 -4.13 -5.10 -18.57
N ASN A 54 -3.33 -4.79 -19.59
CA ASN A 54 -2.32 -5.71 -20.10
C ASN A 54 -1.32 -6.09 -18.98
N ILE A 55 -0.98 -7.38 -18.89
CA ILE A 55 0.01 -7.91 -17.95
C ILE A 55 1.37 -7.18 -18.08
N ILE A 56 1.74 -6.77 -19.29
CA ILE A 56 2.97 -6.01 -19.57
C ILE A 56 2.94 -4.68 -18.81
N THR A 57 1.78 -4.03 -18.70
CA THR A 57 1.64 -2.77 -17.95
C THR A 57 1.90 -2.96 -16.47
N ILE A 58 1.42 -4.07 -15.90
CA ILE A 58 1.67 -4.43 -14.50
C ILE A 58 3.15 -4.76 -14.29
N GLN A 59 3.76 -5.52 -15.20
CA GLN A 59 5.19 -5.82 -15.13
C GLN A 59 6.05 -4.57 -15.24
N ARG A 60 5.73 -3.65 -16.17
CA ARG A 60 6.42 -2.37 -16.30
C ARG A 60 6.32 -1.55 -15.01
N PHE A 61 5.14 -1.48 -14.40
CA PHE A 61 4.97 -0.79 -13.13
C PHE A 61 5.77 -1.47 -12.00
N LYS A 62 5.79 -2.81 -11.95
CA LYS A 62 6.64 -3.58 -11.03
C LYS A 62 8.12 -3.23 -11.17
N SER A 63 8.65 -3.22 -12.38
CA SER A 63 10.03 -2.81 -12.64
C SER A 63 10.26 -1.35 -12.28
N GLN A 64 9.29 -0.47 -12.55
CA GLN A 64 9.40 0.96 -12.31
C GLN A 64 9.63 1.29 -10.83
N TYR A 65 8.79 0.78 -9.92
CA TYR A 65 8.96 1.10 -8.50
C TYR A 65 10.16 0.38 -7.87
N LYS A 66 10.59 -0.76 -8.43
CA LYS A 66 11.83 -1.44 -7.99
C LYS A 66 13.07 -0.61 -8.32
N ASN A 67 13.13 -0.05 -9.53
CA ASN A 67 14.27 0.76 -9.98
C ASN A 67 14.21 2.19 -9.46
N THR A 68 13.01 2.71 -9.19
CA THR A 68 12.79 4.10 -8.80
C THR A 68 11.78 4.14 -7.65
N PRO A 69 12.25 3.96 -6.39
CA PRO A 69 11.38 3.92 -5.21
C PRO A 69 10.58 5.20 -4.97
N SER A 70 11.00 6.34 -5.51
CA SER A 70 10.25 7.61 -5.42
C SER A 70 8.85 7.52 -6.04
N VAL A 71 8.61 6.58 -6.94
CA VAL A 71 7.27 6.30 -7.46
C VAL A 71 6.31 5.88 -6.35
N LEU A 72 6.77 5.17 -5.32
CA LEU A 72 5.94 4.76 -4.18
C LEU A 72 5.55 5.97 -3.32
N LEU A 73 6.48 6.91 -3.13
CA LEU A 73 6.27 8.12 -2.32
C LEU A 73 5.18 9.02 -2.92
N ASN A 74 5.08 9.05 -4.24
CA ASN A 74 4.08 9.83 -4.98
C ASN A 74 2.66 9.24 -4.94
N LEU A 75 2.45 8.07 -4.33
CA LEU A 75 1.14 7.41 -4.28
C LEU A 75 0.33 7.73 -3.02
N ASN A 76 0.73 8.70 -2.20
CA ASN A 76 0.06 9.07 -0.94
C ASN A 76 -0.24 7.84 -0.06
N LEU A 77 0.72 6.91 0.03
CA LEU A 77 0.64 5.70 0.85
C LEU A 77 0.97 5.97 2.32
N ILE A 78 1.39 7.19 2.63
CA ILE A 78 1.65 7.71 3.96
C ILE A 78 0.74 8.92 4.14
N LYS A 79 0.06 9.00 5.27
CA LYS A 79 -0.80 10.14 5.59
C LYS A 79 -0.38 10.75 6.92
N MET A 80 -0.22 12.07 6.96
CA MET A 80 0.04 12.79 8.20
C MET A 80 -1.24 12.82 9.04
N THR A 81 -1.14 12.45 10.31
CA THR A 81 -2.26 12.49 11.25
C THR A 81 -2.11 13.73 12.12
N SER A 82 -3.07 14.65 12.00
CA SER A 82 -3.09 15.91 12.76
C SER A 82 -3.71 15.78 14.15
N ARG A 83 -4.05 14.55 14.58
CA ARG A 83 -4.81 14.29 15.82
C ARG A 83 -3.94 13.97 17.03
N ILE A 84 -2.64 13.78 16.84
CA ILE A 84 -1.68 13.43 17.89
C ILE A 84 -0.71 14.60 18.00
N PRO A 85 -0.35 15.09 19.21
CA PRO A 85 0.50 16.27 19.39
C PRO A 85 1.94 16.13 18.84
N ARG A 86 2.26 15.02 18.16
CA ARG A 86 3.59 14.67 17.66
C ARG A 86 3.70 14.56 16.13
N ASN A 87 2.70 15.02 15.36
CA ASN A 87 2.75 15.01 13.89
C ASN A 87 3.09 13.63 13.31
N GLU A 88 2.37 12.59 13.75
CA GLU A 88 2.67 11.22 13.33
C GLU A 88 2.12 10.91 11.93
N TYR A 89 2.90 10.15 11.17
CA TYR A 89 2.58 9.61 9.87
C TYR A 89 2.02 8.19 10.01
N VAL A 90 0.91 7.90 9.33
CA VAL A 90 0.35 6.53 9.26
C VAL A 90 0.65 5.91 7.90
N CYS A 91 1.19 4.68 7.92
CA CYS A 91 1.37 3.88 6.72
C CYS A 91 0.05 3.20 6.33
N LEU A 92 -0.48 3.51 5.16
CA LEU A 92 -1.75 2.94 4.68
C LEU A 92 -1.64 1.46 4.25
N ILE A 93 -0.43 0.91 4.17
CA ILE A 93 -0.22 -0.51 3.87
C ILE A 93 -0.50 -1.37 5.11
N CYS A 94 0.11 -1.02 6.24
CA CYS A 94 0.10 -1.86 7.44
C CYS A 94 -0.58 -1.21 8.66
N GLY A 95 -0.96 0.07 8.57
CA GLY A 95 -1.57 0.85 9.65
C GLY A 95 -0.59 1.33 10.73
N LYS A 96 0.72 1.19 10.53
CA LYS A 96 1.73 1.58 11.53
C LYS A 96 1.87 3.11 11.59
N TYR A 97 1.96 3.64 12.82
CA TYR A 97 2.26 5.04 13.11
C TYR A 97 3.77 5.25 13.25
N ILE A 98 4.28 6.34 12.68
CA ILE A 98 5.70 6.68 12.61
C ILE A 98 5.84 8.18 12.82
N VAL A 99 6.71 8.61 13.72
CA VAL A 99 6.82 10.04 14.11
C VAL A 99 7.50 10.87 13.03
N GLU A 100 8.54 10.34 12.40
CA GLU A 100 9.36 11.07 11.43
C GLU A 100 9.02 10.71 9.98
N GLU A 101 8.97 11.72 9.11
CA GLU A 101 8.66 11.53 7.69
C GLU A 101 9.65 10.62 6.99
N ASN A 102 10.95 10.87 7.19
CA ASN A 102 12.01 10.10 6.53
C ASN A 102 11.94 8.61 6.93
N THR A 103 11.70 8.35 8.21
CA THR A 103 11.46 6.99 8.72
C THR A 103 10.19 6.37 8.14
N ALA A 104 9.13 7.16 7.92
CA ALA A 104 7.90 6.68 7.29
C ALA A 104 8.10 6.35 5.81
N GLN A 105 8.85 7.17 5.08
CA GLN A 105 9.20 6.93 3.67
C GLN A 105 10.07 5.67 3.53
N ASN A 106 11.09 5.51 4.37
CA ASN A 106 11.92 4.30 4.40
C ASN A 106 11.07 3.05 4.72
N HIS A 107 10.19 3.15 5.72
CA HIS A 107 9.26 2.07 6.07
C HIS A 107 8.36 1.66 4.88
N LEU A 108 7.85 2.62 4.11
CA LEU A 108 7.07 2.35 2.91
C LEU A 108 7.87 1.56 1.86
N ILE A 109 9.12 1.95 1.64
CA ILE A 109 10.01 1.31 0.66
C ILE A 109 10.35 -0.14 1.07
N GLU A 110 10.56 -0.38 2.37
CA GLU A 110 10.87 -1.71 2.91
C GLU A 110 9.80 -2.76 2.61
N HIS A 111 8.52 -2.37 2.46
CA HIS A 111 7.44 -3.29 2.06
C HIS A 111 7.67 -3.93 0.70
N PHE A 112 8.44 -3.31 -0.18
CA PHE A 112 8.58 -3.76 -1.57
C PHE A 112 10.00 -4.18 -1.96
N ILE A 113 11.02 -3.73 -1.21
CA ILE A 113 12.43 -4.13 -1.44
C ILE A 113 12.73 -5.47 -0.75
N ASN A 114 12.24 -5.69 0.48
CA ASN A 114 12.60 -6.86 1.29
C ASN A 114 11.64 -8.06 1.18
N THR A 115 10.60 -7.96 0.35
CA THR A 115 9.58 -9.01 0.19
C THR A 115 10.07 -10.29 -0.48
N GLU A 116 11.21 -10.28 -1.18
CA GLU A 116 11.73 -11.51 -1.82
C GLU A 116 12.36 -12.50 -0.80
N ASN A 117 12.59 -12.07 0.45
CA ASN A 117 13.14 -12.92 1.52
C ASN A 117 12.16 -13.28 2.66
N LYS A 118 10.88 -12.90 2.57
CA LYS A 118 9.90 -13.18 3.62
C LYS A 118 8.85 -14.19 3.15
N ASN A 119 9.06 -15.44 3.56
CA ASN A 119 8.11 -16.56 3.61
C ASN A 119 6.69 -16.06 4.04
N PRO A 120 5.56 -16.53 3.46
CA PRO A 120 4.25 -15.90 3.58
C PRO A 120 3.52 -16.20 4.92
N GLN A 121 4.26 -16.33 6.01
CA GLN A 121 3.65 -16.40 7.34
C GLN A 121 3.40 -14.98 7.87
N LYS A 122 2.22 -14.47 7.50
CA LYS A 122 1.41 -13.52 8.30
C LYS A 122 2.19 -12.40 8.97
N ILE A 123 2.35 -11.27 8.28
CA ILE A 123 2.37 -9.96 8.97
C ILE A 123 0.93 -9.64 9.35
N LYS A 124 0.35 -10.42 10.27
CA LYS A 124 -0.75 -9.93 11.09
C LYS A 124 -0.10 -9.01 12.11
N SER A 125 0.10 -7.74 11.76
CA SER A 125 0.30 -6.72 12.78
C SER A 125 -0.96 -6.72 13.64
N LYS A 126 -0.92 -7.43 14.78
CA LYS A 126 -1.90 -7.21 15.84
C LYS A 126 -1.87 -5.71 16.13
N PRO A 127 -3.04 -5.04 16.25
CA PRO A 127 -3.05 -3.68 16.75
C PRO A 127 -2.42 -3.74 18.15
N GLN A 128 -1.28 -3.10 18.31
CA GLN A 128 -0.67 -2.91 19.61
C GLN A 128 -1.56 -1.89 20.31
N ILE A 129 -2.62 -2.40 20.95
CA ILE A 129 -3.40 -1.63 21.91
C ILE A 129 -2.41 -1.24 22.99
N SER A 130 -1.99 0.02 22.96
CA SER A 130 -1.26 0.65 24.05
C SER A 130 -2.09 0.47 25.31
N LYS A 131 -1.62 -0.41 26.21
CA LYS A 131 -2.02 -0.42 27.62
C LYS A 131 -1.56 0.90 28.23
N TRP A 132 -2.38 1.92 28.09
CA TRP A 132 -2.40 3.10 28.94
C TRP A 132 -3.88 3.44 29.14
N VAL A 133 -4.22 3.81 30.37
CA VAL A 133 -5.56 3.84 31.00
C VAL A 133 -6.05 2.42 31.33
N GLU A 134 -6.21 1.96 32.58
CA GLU A 134 -6.64 2.63 33.82
C GLU A 134 -5.88 2.05 35.04
N GLU A 135 -5.01 2.85 35.66
CA GLU A 135 -4.97 2.95 37.11
C GLU A 135 -5.61 4.30 37.42
N LEU A 136 -6.81 4.26 38.02
CA LEU A 136 -7.38 5.21 38.99
C LEU A 136 -8.77 4.73 39.40
#